data_AF-S8C873-F1
#
_entry.id   AF-S8C873-F1
#
_cell.length_a   1.000
_cell.length_b   1.000
_cell.length_c   1.000
_cell.angle_alpha   90.00
_cell.angle_beta   90.00
_cell.angle_gamma   90.00
#
_symmetry.space_group_name_H-M   'P 1'
#
loop_
_entity.id
_entity.type
_entity.pdbx_description
1 polymer ?
#
loop_
_entity_poly.entity_id
_entity_poly.type
_entity_poly.pdbx_seq_one_letter_code
_entity_poly.pdbx_strand_id
1 'polypeptide(L)'
;MNRHRAYTADAETGEEAETVATAVAVTVGRQLLANLISKTSRSFSGSNQWWSAIAEPSIRNHRLFLNPSLLLAKQRFSSQISAAVLRFQPRRNLYSLDSVNRGGSSVSRKFTVEGVVIGLISANAAVFLLWRVFSPHFMVSNFTVSVENFTSGRVHTLLTSAFSHRDAGHVISNMVGLYFFGMSIGRSFGPEYLLKLYVGGALVGSLFFLIHHAFIAPSLQRNQTFGLDHSRVPGLGASGAVNAIMLLDIFLFPTKTLYFDFIIPVPAILLGVFLIGKDILRIVEGDPAISGAAHLGGATVAALAWALSRKGRFRRF
;
A
#
# COMPACT_ATOMS: atom_id res chain seq x y z
N MET A 1 19.53 38.70 -59.69
CA MET A 1 19.84 37.74 -58.59
C MET A 1 20.15 38.54 -57.33
N ASN A 2 19.64 38.09 -56.17
CA ASN A 2 19.80 38.65 -54.80
C ASN A 2 18.57 39.35 -54.19
N ARG A 3 17.51 38.57 -53.95
CA ARG A 3 16.50 38.83 -52.89
C ARG A 3 16.20 37.54 -52.12
N HIS A 4 17.22 36.85 -51.59
CA HIS A 4 17.03 35.62 -50.80
C HIS A 4 18.00 35.46 -49.61
N ARG A 5 18.66 36.54 -49.15
CA ARG A 5 19.64 36.46 -48.04
C ARG A 5 19.29 37.20 -46.75
N ALA A 6 18.11 37.82 -46.67
CA ALA A 6 17.73 38.65 -45.51
C ALA A 6 16.67 38.02 -44.59
N TYR A 7 16.23 36.78 -44.83
CA TYR A 7 15.16 36.16 -44.04
C TYR A 7 15.63 34.98 -43.16
N THR A 8 16.89 34.58 -43.27
CA THR A 8 17.45 33.42 -42.53
C THR A 8 18.24 33.82 -41.29
N ALA A 9 18.64 35.09 -41.14
CA ALA A 9 19.42 35.53 -39.98
C ALA A 9 18.56 35.87 -38.74
N ASP A 10 17.31 36.30 -38.94
CA ASP A 10 16.41 36.68 -37.83
C ASP A 10 15.67 35.47 -37.22
N ALA A 11 15.63 34.33 -37.92
CA ALA A 11 15.01 33.10 -37.41
C ALA A 11 15.95 32.30 -36.49
N GLU A 12 17.26 32.24 -36.83
CA GLU A 12 18.27 31.53 -36.02
C GLU A 12 18.50 32.23 -34.66
N THR A 13 18.39 33.56 -34.61
CA THR A 13 18.58 34.33 -33.36
C THR A 13 17.40 34.18 -32.37
N GLY A 14 16.19 33.91 -32.87
CA GLY A 14 15.01 33.65 -32.03
C GLY A 14 15.03 32.27 -31.38
N GLU A 15 15.47 31.24 -32.11
CA GLU A 15 15.52 29.85 -31.63
C GLU A 15 16.66 29.64 -30.62
N GLU A 16 17.80 30.31 -30.81
CA GLU A 16 18.88 30.34 -29.81
C GLU A 16 18.46 31.08 -28.53
N ALA A 17 17.73 32.19 -28.64
CA ALA A 17 17.24 32.93 -27.47
C ALA A 17 16.21 32.12 -26.66
N GLU A 18 15.33 31.38 -27.32
CA GLU A 18 14.33 30.52 -26.66
C GLU A 18 14.98 29.29 -26.00
N THR A 19 16.03 28.74 -26.62
CA THR A 19 16.83 27.64 -26.06
C THR A 19 17.61 28.08 -24.82
N VAL A 20 18.21 29.28 -24.85
CA VAL A 20 18.92 29.87 -23.71
C VAL A 20 17.94 30.24 -22.59
N ALA A 21 16.78 30.81 -22.90
CA ALA A 21 15.76 31.12 -21.91
C ALA A 21 15.24 29.84 -21.22
N THR A 22 15.05 28.76 -21.97
CA THR A 22 14.63 27.45 -21.44
C THR A 22 15.73 26.85 -20.56
N ALA A 23 17.00 26.92 -20.97
CA ALA A 23 18.13 26.44 -20.18
C ALA A 23 18.29 27.22 -18.86
N VAL A 24 18.10 28.55 -18.90
CA VAL A 24 18.11 29.41 -17.70
C VAL A 24 16.92 29.11 -16.80
N ALA A 25 15.71 28.94 -17.35
CA ALA A 25 14.52 28.59 -16.58
C ALA A 25 14.66 27.21 -15.89
N VAL A 26 15.25 26.22 -16.57
CA VAL A 26 15.54 24.91 -16.00
C VAL A 26 16.60 25.00 -14.89
N THR A 27 17.63 25.82 -15.09
CA THR A 27 18.70 26.00 -14.09
C THR A 27 18.20 26.73 -12.85
N VAL A 28 17.45 27.82 -13.04
CA VAL A 28 16.81 28.57 -11.95
C VAL A 28 15.77 27.71 -11.24
N GLY A 29 14.97 26.93 -11.99
CA GLY A 29 14.02 25.96 -11.44
C GLY A 29 14.69 24.88 -10.58
N ARG A 30 15.83 24.34 -11.03
CA ARG A 30 16.66 23.40 -10.26
C ARG A 30 17.25 24.03 -9.00
N GLN A 31 17.71 25.28 -9.08
CA GLN A 31 18.26 25.99 -7.93
C GLN A 31 17.19 26.33 -6.89
N LEU A 32 15.98 26.71 -7.33
CA LEU A 32 14.82 26.97 -6.47
C LEU A 32 14.31 25.68 -5.83
N LEU A 33 14.29 24.56 -6.56
CA LEU A 33 13.93 23.25 -6.03
C LEU A 33 14.96 22.77 -4.99
N ALA A 34 16.27 22.94 -5.26
CA ALA A 34 17.34 22.64 -4.31
C ALA A 34 17.26 23.51 -3.05
N ASN A 35 16.88 24.78 -3.18
CA ASN A 35 16.67 25.69 -2.06
C ASN A 35 15.37 25.39 -1.27
N LEU A 36 14.32 24.88 -1.93
CA LEU A 36 13.14 24.36 -1.24
C LEU A 36 13.47 23.09 -0.46
N ILE A 37 14.22 22.15 -1.05
CA ILE A 37 14.68 20.91 -0.42
C ILE A 37 15.63 21.21 0.75
N SER A 38 16.50 22.22 0.63
CA SER A 38 17.41 22.63 1.72
C SER A 38 16.69 23.35 2.86
N LYS A 39 15.62 24.10 2.57
CA LYS A 39 14.77 24.73 3.60
C LYS A 39 13.84 23.73 4.29
N THR A 40 13.28 22.75 3.58
CA THR A 40 12.47 21.69 4.20
C THR A 40 13.32 20.71 5.01
N SER A 41 14.53 20.37 4.54
CA SER A 41 15.46 19.51 5.32
C SER A 41 15.98 20.17 6.60
N ARG A 42 16.12 21.50 6.65
CA ARG A 42 16.48 22.22 7.88
C ARG A 42 15.30 22.39 8.84
N SER A 43 14.06 22.44 8.35
CA SER A 43 12.85 22.55 9.18
C SER A 43 12.30 21.20 9.67
N PHE A 44 12.86 20.07 9.21
CA PHE A 44 12.39 18.72 9.57
C PHE A 44 13.51 17.86 10.20
N SER A 45 14.44 18.49 10.93
CA SER A 45 15.43 17.78 11.76
C SER A 45 14.89 17.36 13.14
N GLY A 46 13.58 17.51 13.38
CA GLY A 46 12.88 17.03 14.57
C GLY A 46 12.27 15.64 14.38
N SER A 47 13.03 14.60 14.73
CA SER A 47 12.61 13.29 15.27
C SER A 47 11.17 12.81 15.00
N ASN A 48 11.01 11.78 14.15
CA ASN A 48 9.87 10.84 14.21
C ASN A 48 10.35 9.42 13.82
N GLN A 49 10.95 8.73 14.77
CA GLN A 49 11.64 7.43 14.63
C GLN A 49 10.74 6.18 14.59
N TRP A 50 9.41 6.30 14.54
CA TRP A 50 8.53 5.14 14.74
C TRP A 50 8.09 4.44 13.44
N TRP A 51 8.09 5.14 12.30
CA TRP A 51 7.71 4.54 11.01
C TRP A 51 8.89 3.91 10.25
N SER A 52 10.13 4.38 10.46
CA SER A 52 11.35 3.79 9.88
C SER A 52 11.77 2.49 10.56
N ALA A 53 11.34 2.23 11.79
CA ALA A 53 11.64 0.99 12.52
C ALA A 53 10.90 -0.25 11.99
N ILE A 54 9.96 -0.09 11.04
CA ILE A 54 9.20 -1.18 10.42
C ILE A 54 9.72 -1.48 8.99
N ALA A 55 10.74 -0.75 8.54
CA ALA A 55 11.26 -0.84 7.19
C ALA A 55 12.78 -0.62 7.15
N GLU A 56 13.56 -1.49 7.78
CA GLU A 56 14.98 -1.66 7.40
C GLU A 56 15.47 -3.08 7.68
N PRO A 57 16.11 -3.76 6.70
CA PRO A 57 16.67 -5.10 6.87
C PRO A 57 18.12 -5.00 7.34
N SER A 58 18.41 -5.33 8.60
CA SER A 58 19.80 -5.59 9.01
C SER A 58 19.99 -7.05 9.38
N ILE A 59 20.69 -7.77 8.51
CA ILE A 59 21.43 -8.96 8.88
C ILE A 59 22.64 -8.48 9.70
N ARG A 60 22.69 -8.79 11.00
CA ARG A 60 23.91 -9.25 11.70
C ARG A 60 23.62 -9.77 13.11
N ASN A 61 24.16 -10.95 13.34
CA ASN A 61 24.22 -11.84 14.51
C ASN A 61 24.15 -11.25 15.93
N HIS A 62 23.44 -12.02 16.78
CA HIS A 62 23.67 -12.35 18.20
C HIS A 62 24.26 -11.29 19.15
N ARG A 63 23.44 -10.81 20.10
CA ARG A 63 23.49 -11.14 21.55
C ARG A 63 22.51 -10.25 22.35
N LEU A 64 21.94 -10.87 23.38
CA LEU A 64 21.05 -10.34 24.41
C LEU A 64 21.27 -8.88 24.82
N PHE A 65 20.20 -8.09 24.97
CA PHE A 65 19.97 -7.25 26.16
C PHE A 65 18.45 -7.00 26.35
N LEU A 66 17.96 -7.42 27.52
CA LEU A 66 16.67 -7.06 28.08
C LEU A 66 16.66 -5.55 28.36
N ASN A 67 15.88 -4.77 27.60
CA ASN A 67 15.70 -3.35 27.86
C ASN A 67 14.35 -3.11 28.57
N PRO A 68 14.31 -2.64 29.83
CA PRO A 68 13.07 -2.46 30.61
C PRO A 68 12.08 -1.46 29.98
N SER A 69 12.59 -0.52 29.18
CA SER A 69 11.80 0.48 28.45
C SER A 69 10.95 -0.11 27.33
N LEU A 70 11.39 -1.22 26.71
CA LEU A 70 10.62 -1.96 25.70
C LEU A 70 9.47 -2.76 26.33
N LEU A 71 9.65 -3.28 27.54
CA LEU A 71 8.60 -3.94 28.32
C LEU A 71 7.49 -2.94 28.72
N LEU A 72 7.87 -1.74 29.17
CA LEU A 72 6.93 -0.66 29.52
C LEU A 72 6.19 -0.12 28.29
N ALA A 73 6.86 -0.01 27.14
CA ALA A 73 6.21 0.36 25.88
C ALA A 73 5.18 -0.69 25.42
N LYS A 74 5.51 -1.98 25.57
CA LYS A 74 4.61 -3.10 25.27
C LYS A 74 3.39 -3.13 26.21
N GLN A 75 3.59 -2.81 27.49
CA GLN A 75 2.52 -2.73 28.50
C GLN A 75 1.58 -1.53 28.24
N ARG A 76 2.14 -0.38 27.85
CA ARG A 76 1.37 0.80 27.44
C ARG A 76 0.57 0.54 26.16
N PHE A 77 1.18 -0.12 25.16
CA PHE A 77 0.50 -0.53 23.92
C PHE A 77 -0.69 -1.47 24.18
N SER A 78 -0.52 -2.45 25.07
CA SER A 78 -1.62 -3.34 25.48
C SER A 78 -2.76 -2.57 26.14
N SER A 79 -2.44 -1.64 27.06
CA SER A 79 -3.45 -0.87 27.79
C SER A 79 -4.24 0.10 26.89
N GLN A 80 -3.60 0.67 25.86
CA GLN A 80 -4.27 1.57 24.92
C GLN A 80 -5.17 0.84 23.90
N ILE A 81 -4.78 -0.36 23.44
CA ILE A 81 -5.68 -1.21 22.64
C ILE A 81 -6.88 -1.63 23.50
N SER A 82 -6.66 -2.06 24.74
CA SER A 82 -7.76 -2.39 25.65
C SER A 82 -8.68 -1.19 25.87
N ALA A 83 -8.15 0.02 26.06
CA ALA A 83 -8.96 1.22 26.23
C ALA A 83 -9.69 1.66 24.94
N ALA A 84 -9.08 1.53 23.77
CA ALA A 84 -9.72 1.84 22.48
C ALA A 84 -10.82 0.83 22.11
N VAL A 85 -10.61 -0.45 22.43
CA VAL A 85 -11.59 -1.53 22.25
C VAL A 85 -12.73 -1.40 23.26
N LEU A 86 -12.45 -1.03 24.53
CA LEU A 86 -13.48 -0.84 25.56
C LEU A 86 -14.29 0.47 25.39
N ARG A 87 -13.74 1.48 24.70
CA ARG A 87 -14.45 2.74 24.39
C ARG A 87 -15.31 2.65 23.14
N PHE A 88 -15.23 1.56 22.38
CA PHE A 88 -16.08 1.32 21.22
C PHE A 88 -17.40 0.66 21.66
N GLN A 89 -18.32 1.45 22.22
CA GLN A 89 -19.70 0.98 22.40
C GLN A 89 -20.51 1.20 21.12
N PRO A 90 -21.08 0.16 20.51
CA PRO A 90 -21.97 0.34 19.38
C PRO A 90 -23.26 0.98 19.89
N ARG A 91 -23.49 2.25 19.54
CA ARG A 91 -24.78 2.90 19.73
C ARG A 91 -25.81 2.15 18.89
N ARG A 92 -26.61 1.29 19.54
CA ARG A 92 -27.84 0.74 18.97
C ARG A 92 -28.82 1.89 18.80
N ASN A 93 -29.11 2.28 17.57
CA ASN A 93 -30.35 2.95 17.24
C ASN A 93 -30.98 2.23 16.04
N LEU A 94 -32.16 1.71 16.31
CA LEU A 94 -33.12 1.10 15.39
C LEU A 94 -33.41 2.04 14.20
N TYR A 95 -33.28 1.51 12.99
CA TYR A 95 -34.29 1.75 11.96
C TYR A 95 -34.72 0.39 11.41
N SER A 96 -35.95 0.04 11.77
CA SER A 96 -36.76 -1.00 11.16
C SER A 96 -36.92 -0.74 9.67
N LEU A 97 -36.54 -1.71 8.83
CA LEU A 97 -37.13 -1.90 7.51
C LEU A 97 -37.24 -3.40 7.25
N ASP A 98 -38.45 -3.90 7.45
CA ASP A 98 -38.92 -5.20 7.01
C ASP A 98 -38.95 -5.31 5.48
N SER A 99 -39.03 -6.57 5.04
CA SER A 99 -39.43 -7.07 3.71
C SER A 99 -38.29 -7.23 2.69
N VAL A 100 -38.11 -8.33 1.95
CA VAL A 100 -38.96 -9.49 1.64
C VAL A 100 -38.05 -10.71 1.43
N ASN A 101 -38.45 -11.83 2.03
CA ASN A 101 -37.91 -13.16 1.75
C ASN A 101 -38.47 -13.66 0.41
N ARG A 102 -37.61 -13.99 -0.57
CA ARG A 102 -37.97 -14.84 -1.71
C ARG A 102 -36.92 -15.93 -1.85
N GLY A 103 -37.41 -17.16 -1.74
CA GLY A 103 -36.62 -18.38 -1.59
C GLY A 103 -35.92 -18.86 -2.87
N GLY A 104 -34.92 -19.70 -2.62
CA GLY A 104 -34.15 -20.47 -3.59
C GLY A 104 -33.12 -21.31 -2.82
N SER A 105 -33.30 -22.63 -2.85
CA SER A 105 -32.56 -23.65 -2.11
C SER A 105 -31.06 -23.74 -2.43
N SER A 106 -30.23 -24.00 -1.41
CA SER A 106 -29.13 -25.01 -1.41
C SER A 106 -28.01 -24.62 -0.44
N VAL A 107 -27.72 -25.53 0.49
CA VAL A 107 -26.52 -25.71 1.35
C VAL A 107 -25.37 -24.74 1.11
N SER A 108 -25.55 -23.48 1.51
CA SER A 108 -24.48 -22.50 1.62
C SER A 108 -24.64 -21.89 3.00
N ARG A 109 -23.71 -22.22 3.92
CA ARG A 109 -23.53 -21.37 5.10
C ARG A 109 -23.24 -19.99 4.53
N LYS A 110 -24.23 -19.08 4.54
CA LYS A 110 -24.02 -17.70 4.12
C LYS A 110 -22.87 -17.17 4.98
N PHE A 111 -21.70 -16.96 4.37
CA PHE A 111 -20.57 -16.38 5.07
C PHE A 111 -21.02 -15.08 5.73
N THR A 112 -20.65 -14.84 6.97
CA THR A 112 -20.88 -13.54 7.62
C THR A 112 -19.71 -12.62 7.33
N VAL A 113 -19.94 -11.30 7.40
CA VAL A 113 -18.87 -10.31 7.21
C VAL A 113 -17.77 -10.51 8.26
N GLU A 114 -18.19 -10.70 9.51
CA GLU A 114 -17.32 -11.02 10.63
C GLU A 114 -16.53 -12.30 10.36
N GLY A 115 -17.19 -13.34 9.84
CA GLY A 115 -16.56 -14.61 9.52
C GLY A 115 -15.48 -14.49 8.43
N VAL A 116 -15.72 -13.67 7.39
CA VAL A 116 -14.70 -13.42 6.35
C VAL A 116 -13.53 -12.61 6.90
N VAL A 117 -13.80 -11.52 7.64
CA VAL A 117 -12.74 -10.68 8.22
C VAL A 117 -11.87 -11.50 9.17
N ILE A 118 -12.50 -12.21 10.12
CA ILE A 118 -11.78 -13.06 11.08
C ILE A 118 -11.06 -14.19 10.35
N GLY A 119 -11.69 -14.83 9.37
CA GLY A 119 -11.07 -15.89 8.57
C GLY A 119 -9.81 -15.44 7.84
N LEU A 120 -9.85 -14.26 7.20
CA LEU A 120 -8.68 -13.67 6.55
C LEU A 120 -7.59 -13.30 7.56
N ILE A 121 -7.96 -12.73 8.71
CA ILE A 121 -7.00 -12.41 9.79
C ILE A 121 -6.35 -13.69 10.32
N SER A 122 -7.13 -14.72 10.61
CA SER A 122 -6.65 -16.01 11.09
C SER A 122 -5.74 -16.68 10.07
N ALA A 123 -6.06 -16.61 8.78
CA ALA A 123 -5.20 -17.15 7.72
C ALA A 123 -3.83 -16.46 7.67
N ASN A 124 -3.79 -15.12 7.74
CA ASN A 124 -2.54 -14.36 7.80
C ASN A 124 -1.74 -14.70 9.06
N ALA A 125 -2.41 -14.77 10.22
CA ALA A 125 -1.77 -15.16 11.47
C ALA A 125 -1.20 -16.59 11.41
N ALA A 126 -1.93 -17.52 10.80
CA ALA A 126 -1.47 -18.89 10.62
C ALA A 126 -0.20 -18.94 9.75
N VAL A 127 -0.19 -18.28 8.59
CA VAL A 127 1.01 -18.25 7.72
C VAL A 127 2.17 -17.52 8.41
N PHE A 128 1.92 -16.46 9.18
CA PHE A 128 2.95 -15.83 10.02
C PHE A 128 3.58 -16.83 11.02
N LEU A 129 2.78 -17.72 11.60
CA LEU A 129 3.29 -18.79 12.47
C LEU A 129 4.01 -19.88 11.68
N LEU A 130 3.61 -20.18 10.43
CA LEU A 130 4.33 -21.13 9.57
C LEU A 130 5.79 -20.72 9.34
N TRP A 131 6.09 -19.42 9.30
CA TRP A 131 7.47 -18.92 9.25
C TRP A 131 8.34 -19.33 10.45
N ARG A 132 7.74 -19.79 11.55
CA ARG A 132 8.46 -20.25 12.76
C ARG A 132 8.65 -21.76 12.81
N VAL A 133 7.95 -22.50 11.96
CA VAL A 133 7.93 -23.96 11.96
C VAL A 133 8.63 -24.52 10.71
N PHE A 134 8.40 -23.90 9.55
CA PHE A 134 8.95 -24.36 8.27
C PHE A 134 10.27 -23.68 7.96
N SER A 135 11.07 -24.33 7.09
CA SER A 135 12.37 -23.79 6.69
C SER A 135 12.22 -22.45 5.94
N PRO A 136 13.15 -21.50 6.14
CA PRO A 136 13.10 -20.23 5.42
C PRO A 136 13.08 -20.41 3.90
N HIS A 137 13.81 -21.39 3.37
CA HIS A 137 13.81 -21.72 1.95
C HIS A 137 12.40 -22.11 1.47
N PHE A 138 11.72 -23.03 2.16
CA PHE A 138 10.37 -23.45 1.81
C PHE A 138 9.40 -22.25 1.82
N MET A 139 9.47 -21.40 2.84
CA MET A 139 8.61 -20.23 2.97
C MET A 139 8.89 -19.17 1.91
N VAL A 140 10.15 -18.91 1.57
CA VAL A 140 10.53 -18.02 0.46
C VAL A 140 9.95 -18.56 -0.85
N SER A 141 10.14 -19.84 -1.15
CA SER A 141 9.71 -20.40 -2.44
C SER A 141 8.19 -20.45 -2.60
N ASN A 142 7.43 -20.61 -1.52
CA ASN A 142 5.99 -20.88 -1.60
C ASN A 142 5.08 -19.76 -1.08
N PHE A 143 5.61 -18.83 -0.29
CA PHE A 143 4.84 -17.77 0.37
C PHE A 143 5.45 -16.39 0.12
N THR A 144 6.27 -16.22 -0.91
CA THR A 144 6.72 -14.90 -1.36
C THR A 144 6.63 -14.81 -2.87
N VAL A 145 6.22 -13.66 -3.40
CA VAL A 145 6.20 -13.40 -4.83
C VAL A 145 7.56 -12.83 -5.24
N SER A 146 8.16 -13.35 -6.29
CA SER A 146 9.37 -12.81 -6.92
C SER A 146 9.34 -13.16 -8.39
N VAL A 147 10.14 -12.48 -9.21
CA VAL A 147 10.22 -12.80 -10.64
C VAL A 147 10.66 -14.25 -10.82
N GLU A 148 11.67 -14.69 -10.06
CA GLU A 148 12.15 -16.07 -10.05
C GLU A 148 11.07 -17.09 -9.64
N ASN A 149 10.30 -16.83 -8.58
CA ASN A 149 9.23 -17.73 -8.16
C ASN A 149 8.15 -17.83 -9.25
N PHE A 150 7.79 -16.69 -9.86
CA PHE A 150 6.78 -16.68 -10.92
C PHE A 150 7.25 -17.42 -12.17
N THR A 151 8.46 -17.15 -12.66
CA THR A 151 9.01 -17.78 -13.89
C THR A 151 9.37 -19.25 -13.70
N SER A 152 9.65 -19.69 -12.47
CA SER A 152 9.82 -21.11 -12.12
C SER A 152 8.51 -21.89 -11.98
N GLY A 153 7.36 -21.28 -12.32
CA GLY A 153 6.05 -21.92 -12.33
C GLY A 153 5.30 -21.88 -10.99
N ARG A 154 5.82 -21.18 -9.97
CA ARG A 154 5.17 -21.05 -8.65
C ARG A 154 4.09 -19.96 -8.66
N VAL A 155 3.11 -20.09 -9.55
CA VAL A 155 2.04 -19.09 -9.75
C VAL A 155 1.17 -18.89 -8.52
N HIS A 156 1.10 -19.87 -7.60
CA HIS A 156 0.40 -19.75 -6.31
C HIS A 156 0.95 -18.61 -5.45
N THR A 157 2.22 -18.25 -5.64
CA THR A 157 2.88 -17.16 -4.90
C THR A 157 2.25 -15.79 -5.13
N LEU A 158 1.51 -15.60 -6.25
CA LEU A 158 0.72 -14.40 -6.47
C LEU A 158 -0.32 -14.17 -5.38
N LEU A 159 -0.88 -15.25 -4.82
CA LEU A 159 -1.89 -15.19 -3.77
C LEU A 159 -1.30 -15.50 -2.39
N THR A 160 -0.48 -16.54 -2.24
CA THR A 160 0.05 -16.94 -0.93
C THR A 160 0.98 -15.90 -0.32
N SER A 161 1.66 -15.08 -1.13
CA SER A 161 2.45 -13.94 -0.66
C SER A 161 1.62 -12.90 0.10
N ALA A 162 0.33 -12.73 -0.27
CA ALA A 162 -0.58 -11.81 0.40
C ALA A 162 -1.05 -12.30 1.78
N PHE A 163 -0.70 -13.52 2.17
CA PHE A 163 -0.91 -14.03 3.52
C PHE A 163 0.37 -14.11 4.34
N SER A 164 1.51 -13.72 3.76
CA SER A 164 2.83 -14.00 4.29
C SER A 164 3.46 -12.77 4.92
N HIS A 165 3.95 -12.91 6.16
CA HIS A 165 4.63 -11.84 6.89
C HIS A 165 5.82 -12.42 7.65
N ARG A 166 6.95 -11.72 7.64
CA ARG A 166 8.12 -12.06 8.48
C ARG A 166 8.21 -11.19 9.74
N ASP A 167 7.74 -9.96 9.64
CA ASP A 167 7.75 -8.97 10.70
C ASP A 167 6.38 -8.90 11.42
N ALA A 168 6.43 -8.77 12.74
CA ALA A 168 5.26 -8.66 13.60
C ALA A 168 4.55 -7.32 13.41
N GLY A 169 5.27 -6.21 13.23
CA GLY A 169 4.68 -4.90 13.02
C GLY A 169 3.85 -4.84 11.74
N HIS A 170 4.37 -5.43 10.67
CA HIS A 170 3.77 -5.47 9.35
C HIS A 170 2.52 -6.35 9.31
N VAL A 171 2.51 -7.50 9.99
CA VAL A 171 1.26 -8.29 10.09
C VAL A 171 0.23 -7.56 10.94
N ILE A 172 0.62 -6.99 12.09
CA ILE A 172 -0.31 -6.28 12.98
C ILE A 172 -0.97 -5.10 12.25
N SER A 173 -0.19 -4.25 11.57
CA SER A 173 -0.74 -3.08 10.87
C SER A 173 -1.71 -3.48 9.75
N ASN A 174 -1.39 -4.52 8.99
CA ASN A 174 -2.30 -5.07 7.98
C ASN A 174 -3.58 -5.62 8.60
N MET A 175 -3.49 -6.37 9.70
CA MET A 175 -4.68 -6.97 10.33
C MET A 175 -5.57 -5.92 10.97
N VAL A 176 -5.00 -4.85 11.54
CA VAL A 176 -5.74 -3.69 12.03
C VAL A 176 -6.48 -3.00 10.88
N GLY A 177 -5.79 -2.73 9.76
CA GLY A 177 -6.42 -2.15 8.57
C GLY A 177 -7.53 -3.04 8.02
N LEU A 178 -7.25 -4.34 7.86
CA LEU A 178 -8.21 -5.34 7.39
C LEU A 178 -9.45 -5.40 8.29
N TYR A 179 -9.27 -5.35 9.61
CA TYR A 179 -10.40 -5.35 10.54
C TYR A 179 -11.27 -4.11 10.35
N PHE A 180 -10.70 -2.90 10.47
CA PHE A 180 -11.51 -1.69 10.44
C PHE A 180 -12.12 -1.42 9.06
N PHE A 181 -11.31 -1.46 8.00
CA PHE A 181 -11.80 -1.18 6.64
C PHE A 181 -12.56 -2.36 6.05
N GLY A 182 -12.15 -3.60 6.35
CA GLY A 182 -12.86 -4.80 5.90
C GLY A 182 -14.25 -4.93 6.51
N MET A 183 -14.42 -4.61 7.80
CA MET A 183 -15.76 -4.54 8.41
C MET A 183 -16.62 -3.46 7.77
N SER A 184 -16.05 -2.28 7.45
CA SER A 184 -16.76 -1.18 6.79
C SER A 184 -17.25 -1.56 5.38
N ILE A 185 -16.35 -2.11 4.54
CA ILE A 185 -16.68 -2.57 3.20
C ILE A 185 -17.63 -3.77 3.22
N GLY A 186 -17.37 -4.76 4.09
CA GLY A 186 -18.22 -5.94 4.20
C GLY A 186 -19.65 -5.59 4.63
N ARG A 187 -19.85 -4.62 5.51
CA ARG A 187 -21.20 -4.11 5.85
C ARG A 187 -21.87 -3.37 4.70
N SER A 188 -21.09 -2.73 3.84
CA SER A 188 -21.60 -1.94 2.71
C SER A 188 -21.96 -2.79 1.48
N PHE A 189 -21.19 -3.85 1.20
CA PHE A 189 -21.32 -4.66 -0.04
C PHE A 189 -21.48 -6.15 0.19
N GLY A 190 -21.38 -6.61 1.44
CA GLY A 190 -21.48 -8.01 1.81
C GLY A 190 -20.13 -8.76 1.86
N PRO A 191 -20.13 -9.97 2.44
CA PRO A 191 -18.93 -10.77 2.72
C PRO A 191 -18.25 -11.28 1.45
N GLU A 192 -19.01 -11.68 0.44
CA GLU A 192 -18.45 -12.15 -0.84
C GLU A 192 -17.70 -11.06 -1.58
N TYR A 193 -18.24 -9.83 -1.56
CA TYR A 193 -17.59 -8.69 -2.19
C TYR A 193 -16.27 -8.35 -1.49
N LEU A 194 -16.26 -8.36 -0.16
CA LEU A 194 -15.04 -8.18 0.62
C LEU A 194 -13.97 -9.21 0.27
N LEU A 195 -14.34 -10.50 0.18
CA LEU A 195 -13.40 -11.55 -0.19
C LEU A 195 -12.84 -11.35 -1.61
N LYS A 196 -13.71 -11.03 -2.58
CA LYS A 196 -13.30 -10.71 -3.96
C LYS A 196 -12.35 -9.52 -4.00
N LEU A 197 -12.59 -8.50 -3.18
CA LEU A 197 -11.74 -7.32 -3.11
C LEU A 197 -10.37 -7.63 -2.51
N TYR A 198 -10.32 -8.44 -1.44
CA TYR A 198 -9.07 -8.92 -0.86
C TYR A 198 -8.24 -9.71 -1.88
N VAL A 199 -8.85 -10.72 -2.52
CA VAL A 199 -8.18 -11.56 -3.52
C VAL A 199 -7.77 -10.74 -4.75
N GLY A 200 -8.63 -9.84 -5.23
CA GLY A 200 -8.32 -8.95 -6.35
C GLY A 200 -7.14 -8.04 -6.04
N GLY A 201 -7.13 -7.39 -4.87
CA GLY A 201 -6.02 -6.56 -4.42
C GLY A 201 -4.72 -7.34 -4.23
N ALA A 202 -4.79 -8.58 -3.72
CA ALA A 202 -3.64 -9.48 -3.62
C ALA A 202 -3.03 -9.78 -5.00
N LEU A 203 -3.86 -10.23 -5.95
CA LEU A 203 -3.38 -10.64 -7.28
C LEU A 203 -2.84 -9.46 -8.09
N VAL A 204 -3.57 -8.34 -8.14
CA VAL A 204 -3.14 -7.16 -8.89
C VAL A 204 -1.95 -6.48 -8.20
N GLY A 205 -1.91 -6.47 -6.86
CA GLY A 205 -0.73 -6.02 -6.11
C GLY A 205 0.52 -6.85 -6.44
N SER A 206 0.40 -8.17 -6.43
CA SER A 206 1.49 -9.07 -6.83
C SER A 206 1.91 -8.87 -8.30
N LEU A 207 0.96 -8.61 -9.20
CA LEU A 207 1.27 -8.32 -10.60
C LEU A 207 2.07 -7.02 -10.74
N PHE A 208 1.65 -5.94 -10.06
CA PHE A 208 2.39 -4.67 -10.08
C PHE A 208 3.79 -4.83 -9.46
N PHE A 209 3.91 -5.61 -8.38
CA PHE A 209 5.20 -5.96 -7.79
C PHE A 209 6.13 -6.62 -8.82
N LEU A 210 5.62 -7.62 -9.55
CA LEU A 210 6.38 -8.34 -10.57
C LEU A 210 6.79 -7.44 -11.72
N ILE A 211 5.87 -6.64 -12.26
CA ILE A 211 6.16 -5.69 -13.35
C ILE A 211 7.27 -4.72 -12.92
N HIS A 212 7.17 -4.18 -11.71
CA HIS A 212 8.18 -3.27 -11.18
C HIS A 212 9.56 -3.92 -11.12
N HIS A 213 9.69 -5.10 -10.53
CA HIS A 213 10.99 -5.77 -10.36
C HIS A 213 11.54 -6.37 -11.66
N ALA A 214 10.67 -6.74 -12.61
CA ALA A 214 11.10 -7.27 -13.90
C ALA A 214 11.57 -6.16 -14.87
N PHE A 215 10.93 -4.99 -14.86
CA PHE A 215 11.12 -3.99 -15.92
C PHE A 215 11.55 -2.60 -15.45
N ILE A 216 11.16 -2.17 -14.24
CA ILE A 216 11.35 -0.79 -13.78
C ILE A 216 12.59 -0.69 -12.88
N ALA A 217 12.64 -1.49 -11.82
CA ALA A 217 13.72 -1.45 -10.82
C ALA A 217 15.13 -1.60 -11.44
N PRO A 218 15.37 -2.53 -12.39
CA PRO A 218 16.69 -2.66 -13.02
C PRO A 218 17.12 -1.41 -13.81
N SER A 219 16.17 -0.63 -14.33
CA SER A 219 16.46 0.62 -15.05
C SER A 219 16.79 1.77 -14.10
N LEU A 220 16.13 1.84 -12.94
CA LEU A 220 16.31 2.92 -11.97
C LEU A 220 17.63 2.80 -11.19
N GLN A 221 18.10 1.56 -10.96
CA GLN A 221 19.31 1.30 -10.18
C GLN A 221 20.56 1.03 -11.03
N ARG A 222 20.50 1.29 -12.35
CA ARG A 222 21.60 1.05 -13.31
C ARG A 222 22.93 1.73 -12.93
N ASN A 223 22.90 2.78 -12.11
CA ASN A 223 24.08 3.55 -11.68
C ASN A 223 24.60 3.18 -10.27
N GLN A 224 24.03 2.17 -9.60
CA GLN A 224 24.49 1.75 -8.27
C GLN A 224 25.53 0.62 -8.37
N THR A 225 26.65 0.77 -7.66
CA THR A 225 27.87 -0.07 -7.77
C THR A 225 27.71 -1.49 -7.21
N PHE A 226 26.60 -1.78 -6.52
CA PHE A 226 26.28 -3.10 -5.95
C PHE A 226 25.01 -3.64 -6.62
N GLY A 227 25.19 -4.59 -7.55
CA GLY A 227 24.09 -5.19 -8.30
C GLY A 227 23.19 -6.05 -7.41
N LEU A 228 22.06 -5.50 -6.97
CA LEU A 228 20.95 -6.26 -6.40
C LEU A 228 20.26 -7.05 -7.52
N ASP A 229 20.18 -8.37 -7.37
CA ASP A 229 19.38 -9.20 -8.28
C ASP A 229 17.89 -9.02 -7.99
N HIS A 230 17.28 -8.07 -8.70
CA HIS A 230 15.85 -7.74 -8.58
C HIS A 230 14.92 -8.93 -8.83
N SER A 231 15.38 -9.95 -9.56
CA SER A 231 14.54 -11.12 -9.86
C SER A 231 14.26 -11.98 -8.62
N ARG A 232 15.14 -11.90 -7.62
CA ARG A 232 15.11 -12.69 -6.38
C ARG A 232 14.55 -11.94 -5.19
N VAL A 233 14.22 -10.65 -5.34
CA VAL A 233 13.67 -9.84 -4.25
C VAL A 233 12.30 -10.41 -3.85
N PRO A 234 12.14 -10.91 -2.61
CA PRO A 234 10.90 -11.54 -2.19
C PRO A 234 9.89 -10.48 -1.74
N GLY A 235 8.76 -10.39 -2.43
CA GLY A 235 7.58 -9.66 -2.03
C GLY A 235 6.67 -10.50 -1.13
N LEU A 236 6.25 -9.94 0.01
CA LEU A 236 5.31 -10.59 0.92
C LEU A 236 4.54 -9.55 1.74
N GLY A 237 3.27 -9.86 2.02
CA GLY A 237 2.40 -9.07 2.87
C GLY A 237 1.02 -8.85 2.27
N ALA A 238 0.03 -8.77 3.13
CA ALA A 238 -1.37 -8.48 2.77
C ALA A 238 -1.61 -7.06 2.25
N SER A 239 -0.59 -6.20 2.21
CA SER A 239 -0.77 -4.76 2.05
C SER A 239 -1.40 -4.37 0.72
N GLY A 240 -1.14 -5.06 -0.40
CA GLY A 240 -1.86 -4.84 -1.66
C GLY A 240 -3.38 -5.09 -1.54
N ALA A 241 -3.75 -6.18 -0.86
CA ALA A 241 -5.15 -6.55 -0.59
C ALA A 241 -5.82 -5.56 0.38
N VAL A 242 -5.14 -5.24 1.48
CA VAL A 242 -5.64 -4.29 2.49
C VAL A 242 -5.75 -2.88 1.91
N ASN A 243 -4.81 -2.47 1.06
CA ASN A 243 -4.88 -1.16 0.40
C ASN A 243 -6.06 -1.06 -0.57
N ALA A 244 -6.40 -2.14 -1.29
CA ALA A 244 -7.60 -2.18 -2.12
C ALA A 244 -8.89 -1.96 -1.30
N ILE A 245 -8.99 -2.60 -0.13
CA ILE A 245 -10.13 -2.46 0.78
C ILE A 245 -10.19 -1.06 1.39
N MET A 246 -9.05 -0.59 1.92
CA MET A 246 -8.94 0.71 2.58
C MET A 246 -9.21 1.87 1.63
N LEU A 247 -8.59 1.88 0.44
CA LEU A 247 -8.79 2.96 -0.51
C LEU A 247 -10.21 2.97 -1.07
N LEU A 248 -10.85 1.80 -1.24
CA LEU A 248 -12.27 1.78 -1.60
C LEU A 248 -13.13 2.43 -0.51
N ASP A 249 -12.88 2.15 0.77
CA ASP A 249 -13.59 2.80 1.90
C ASP A 249 -13.38 4.32 1.86
N ILE A 250 -12.14 4.76 1.63
CA ILE A 250 -11.79 6.18 1.52
C ILE A 250 -12.51 6.84 0.32
N PHE A 251 -12.56 6.20 -0.84
CA PHE A 251 -13.24 6.75 -2.03
C PHE A 251 -14.76 6.83 -1.87
N LEU A 252 -15.34 5.94 -1.05
CA LEU A 252 -16.77 5.95 -0.75
C LEU A 252 -17.13 6.95 0.35
N PHE A 253 -16.23 7.16 1.32
CA PHE A 253 -16.45 8.01 2.49
C PHE A 253 -15.32 9.04 2.68
N PRO A 254 -15.09 9.95 1.73
CA PRO A 254 -13.89 10.81 1.70
C PRO A 254 -13.81 11.80 2.88
N THR A 255 -14.95 12.18 3.47
CA THR A 255 -15.03 13.12 4.60
C THR A 255 -15.01 12.44 5.97
N LYS A 256 -15.02 11.10 6.02
CA LYS A 256 -14.94 10.33 7.27
C LYS A 256 -13.63 10.64 7.97
N THR A 257 -13.68 10.88 9.28
CA THR A 257 -12.46 11.09 10.09
C THR A 257 -11.77 9.76 10.34
N LEU A 258 -10.50 9.69 9.94
CA LEU A 258 -9.58 8.61 10.29
C LEU A 258 -8.50 9.18 11.19
N TYR A 259 -7.93 8.36 12.08
CA TYR A 259 -6.85 8.80 12.96
C TYR A 259 -5.51 8.37 12.37
N PHE A 260 -4.77 9.34 11.84
CA PHE A 260 -3.37 9.16 11.45
C PHE A 260 -2.54 8.92 12.72
N ASP A 261 -1.73 7.86 12.72
CA ASP A 261 -0.96 7.38 13.88
C ASP A 261 -1.80 7.20 15.16
N PHE A 262 -3.10 6.91 15.01
CA PHE A 262 -4.07 6.81 16.11
C PHE A 262 -4.24 8.10 16.94
N ILE A 263 -3.64 9.23 16.53
CA ILE A 263 -3.59 10.47 17.31
C ILE A 263 -4.24 11.63 16.54
N ILE A 264 -3.89 11.79 15.26
CA ILE A 264 -4.24 12.98 14.50
C ILE A 264 -5.50 12.70 13.66
N PRO A 265 -6.66 13.30 13.99
CA PRO A 265 -7.86 13.15 13.17
C PRO A 265 -7.68 13.85 11.84
N VAL A 266 -7.78 13.10 10.74
CA VAL A 266 -7.68 13.61 9.38
C VAL A 266 -8.87 13.13 8.54
N PRO A 267 -9.39 13.95 7.61
CA PRO A 267 -10.31 13.46 6.59
C PRO A 267 -9.70 12.30 5.81
N ALA A 268 -10.49 11.25 5.59
CA ALA A 268 -10.10 10.03 4.92
C ALA A 268 -9.41 10.29 3.56
N ILE A 269 -9.92 11.26 2.80
CA ILE A 269 -9.35 11.63 1.50
C ILE A 269 -7.90 12.11 1.60
N LEU A 270 -7.55 12.87 2.65
CA LEU A 270 -6.18 13.35 2.86
C LEU A 270 -5.24 12.19 3.17
N LEU A 271 -5.70 11.23 3.97
CA LEU A 271 -4.95 9.99 4.22
C LEU A 271 -4.74 9.21 2.92
N GLY A 272 -5.78 9.07 2.09
CA GLY A 272 -5.69 8.38 0.80
C GLY A 272 -4.66 9.02 -0.14
N VAL A 273 -4.70 10.35 -0.29
CA VAL A 273 -3.73 11.11 -1.09
C VAL A 273 -2.31 10.92 -0.55
N PHE A 274 -2.12 11.03 0.76
CA PHE A 274 -0.83 10.83 1.40
C PHE A 274 -0.26 9.42 1.15
N LEU A 275 -1.07 8.38 1.32
CA LEU A 275 -0.65 6.99 1.13
C LEU A 275 -0.21 6.72 -0.32
N ILE A 276 -1.05 7.11 -1.30
CA ILE A 276 -0.73 6.95 -2.72
C ILE A 276 0.52 7.76 -3.09
N GLY A 277 0.61 9.01 -2.65
CA GLY A 277 1.76 9.87 -2.94
C GLY A 277 3.06 9.30 -2.38
N LYS A 278 3.04 8.78 -1.15
CA LYS A 278 4.20 8.12 -0.54
C LYS A 278 4.63 6.86 -1.31
N ASP A 279 3.67 6.06 -1.79
CA ASP A 279 3.98 4.86 -2.57
C ASP A 279 4.58 5.19 -3.95
N ILE A 280 4.12 6.27 -4.59
CA ILE A 280 4.73 6.79 -5.83
C ILE A 280 6.17 7.25 -5.55
N LEU A 281 6.38 8.02 -4.48
CA LEU A 281 7.71 8.53 -4.12
C LEU A 281 8.72 7.39 -3.91
N ARG A 282 8.33 6.34 -3.19
CA ARG A 282 9.18 5.15 -2.97
C ARG A 282 9.60 4.44 -4.27
N ILE A 283 8.68 4.35 -5.23
CA ILE A 283 8.98 3.76 -6.54
C ILE A 283 10.01 4.62 -7.28
N VAL A 284 9.85 5.95 -7.24
CA VAL A 284 10.77 6.89 -7.89
C VAL A 284 12.16 6.88 -7.22
N GLU A 285 12.20 6.77 -5.89
CA GLU A 285 13.44 6.66 -5.11
C GLU A 285 14.11 5.28 -5.24
N GLY A 286 13.40 4.29 -5.76
CA GLY A 286 13.91 2.94 -5.96
C GLY A 286 14.08 2.13 -4.67
N ASP A 287 13.29 2.41 -3.63
CA ASP A 287 13.34 1.71 -2.34
C ASP A 287 12.91 0.23 -2.49
N PRO A 288 13.81 -0.74 -2.23
CA PRO A 288 13.51 -2.16 -2.38
C PRO A 288 12.79 -2.78 -1.17
N ALA A 289 12.68 -2.09 -0.03
CA ALA A 289 12.29 -2.71 1.24
C ALA A 289 10.78 -2.97 1.36
N ILE A 290 9.93 -2.11 0.78
CA ILE A 290 8.46 -2.23 0.79
C ILE A 290 7.91 -1.77 -0.55
N SER A 291 7.26 -2.67 -1.28
CA SER A 291 6.86 -2.38 -2.66
C SER A 291 5.66 -1.43 -2.73
N GLY A 292 5.95 -0.14 -2.90
CA GLY A 292 4.94 0.86 -3.29
C GLY A 292 4.17 0.43 -4.55
N ALA A 293 4.82 -0.30 -5.46
CA ALA A 293 4.15 -0.84 -6.65
C ALA A 293 3.01 -1.80 -6.29
N ALA A 294 3.20 -2.69 -5.31
CA ALA A 294 2.14 -3.58 -4.85
C ALA A 294 0.95 -2.80 -4.27
N HIS A 295 1.20 -1.73 -3.52
CA HIS A 295 0.15 -0.87 -3.00
C HIS A 295 -0.60 -0.15 -4.13
N LEU A 296 0.09 0.33 -5.17
CA LEU A 296 -0.55 0.92 -6.34
C LEU A 296 -1.41 -0.08 -7.12
N GLY A 297 -1.02 -1.36 -7.16
CA GLY A 297 -1.88 -2.43 -7.67
C GLY A 297 -3.19 -2.53 -6.89
N GLY A 298 -3.12 -2.49 -5.55
CA GLY A 298 -4.30 -2.40 -4.68
C GLY A 298 -5.15 -1.15 -4.93
N ALA A 299 -4.50 0.01 -5.09
CA ALA A 299 -5.18 1.28 -5.39
C ALA A 299 -5.93 1.24 -6.73
N THR A 300 -5.37 0.55 -7.73
CA THR A 300 -6.01 0.32 -9.04
C THR A 300 -7.29 -0.49 -8.88
N VAL A 301 -7.25 -1.56 -8.08
CA VAL A 301 -8.44 -2.36 -7.76
C VAL A 301 -9.50 -1.53 -7.05
N ALA A 302 -9.12 -0.71 -6.07
CA ALA A 302 -10.03 0.20 -5.38
C ALA A 302 -10.69 1.20 -6.33
N ALA A 303 -9.92 1.81 -7.23
CA ALA A 303 -10.43 2.78 -8.20
C ALA A 303 -11.42 2.14 -9.18
N LEU A 304 -11.10 0.94 -9.68
CA LEU A 304 -12.01 0.16 -10.54
C LEU A 304 -13.30 -0.20 -9.81
N ALA A 305 -13.18 -0.74 -8.60
CA ALA A 305 -14.32 -1.09 -7.74
C ALA A 305 -15.23 0.12 -7.50
N TRP A 306 -14.64 1.27 -7.16
CA TRP A 306 -15.36 2.52 -6.96
C TRP A 306 -16.07 2.98 -8.24
N ALA A 307 -15.38 3.01 -9.38
CA ALA A 307 -15.95 3.42 -10.65
C ALA A 307 -17.13 2.54 -11.08
N LEU A 308 -17.02 1.21 -10.89
CA LEU A 308 -18.10 0.26 -11.16
C LEU A 308 -19.30 0.47 -10.22
N SER A 309 -19.05 0.76 -8.94
CA SER A 309 -20.13 1.06 -7.98
C SER A 309 -20.93 2.31 -8.36
N ARG A 310 -20.27 3.30 -8.98
CA ARG A 310 -20.90 4.54 -9.47
C ARG A 310 -21.75 4.28 -10.70
N LYS A 311 -21.24 3.51 -11.68
CA LYS A 311 -22.00 3.15 -12.91
C LYS A 311 -23.29 2.39 -12.62
N GLY A 312 -23.30 1.51 -11.61
CA GLY A 312 -24.52 0.81 -11.17
C GLY A 312 -25.58 1.73 -10.56
N ARG A 313 -25.17 2.84 -9.93
CA ARG A 313 -26.08 3.87 -9.37
C ARG A 313 -26.68 4.79 -10.44
N PHE A 314 -25.99 5.05 -11.55
CA PHE A 314 -26.47 5.93 -12.62
C PHE A 314 -27.38 5.24 -13.67
N ARG A 315 -27.54 3.92 -13.63
CA ARG A 315 -28.48 3.17 -14.48
C ARG A 315 -29.92 3.12 -13.95
N ARG A 316 -30.27 3.97 -12.97
CA ARG A 316 -31.61 4.06 -12.37
C ARG A 316 -32.24 5.47 -12.48
N PHE A 317 -31.91 6.21 -13.54
CA PHE A 317 -32.62 7.42 -13.93
C PHE A 317 -32.98 7.33 -15.40
#